data_AF-A0A7J4J7N3-F1
#
_entry.id   AF-A0A7J4J7N3-F1
#
_cell.length_a   1.000
_cell.length_b   1.000
_cell.length_c   1.000
_cell.angle_alpha   90.00
_cell.angle_beta   90.00
_cell.angle_gamma   90.00
#
_symmetry.space_group_name_H-M   'P 1'
#
loop_
_entity.id
_entity.type
_entity.pdbx_description
1 polymer ?
#
loop_
_entity_poly.entity_id
_entity_poly.type
_entity_poly.pdbx_seq_one_letter_code
_entity_poly.pdbx_strand_id
1 'polypeptide(L)'
;FLEGVVLAGQFEAMVDKIVELQAKAESLARSAHAARENDLEGEFKELARDFASLQTRARAVVSALQDIINTIPDPEQPQDTDNDGVVNTSDNCPNTANPAQTDTDTDGVGDACDTMNNNDTDGDGIVNGSDNCPAVANGNQADADGDHIGDVCDAVNNTSTYQGRFDTLKSNFDDFENDFDDYKKKYKKAVRDDDSSDVRRFKQKLNDLKDDLDQLTEDAEEIQDDIKDDSHRRDFDSLSDDIDEFINDVEDLQDEIKEVLGETSSQTEEQRQQLTDSAPTAARRTPATVTPEPAVVVQPLDFSGVRAPVVEQPAPVSVWEQVRGMVYLGAGIAVLIAVIIFMLALIVSRKN
;
A
#
# COMPACT_ATOMS: atom_id res chain seq x y z
N PHE A 1 -15.87 -10.05 42.52
CA PHE A 1 -17.28 -10.24 42.91
C PHE A 1 -17.42 -10.87 44.29
N LEU A 2 -16.78 -12.02 44.59
CA LEU A 2 -16.82 -12.62 45.94
C LEU A 2 -16.24 -11.71 47.03
N GLU A 3 -15.14 -10.99 46.77
CA GLU A 3 -14.55 -10.05 47.76
C GLU A 3 -15.46 -8.85 48.05
N GLY A 4 -16.17 -8.34 47.04
CA GLY A 4 -17.12 -7.23 47.19
C GLY A 4 -18.31 -7.57 48.10
N VAL A 5 -18.79 -8.82 48.07
CA VAL A 5 -19.87 -9.30 48.95
C VAL A 5 -19.39 -9.39 50.40
N VAL A 6 -18.15 -9.81 50.64
CA VAL A 6 -17.55 -9.85 51.98
C VAL A 6 -17.37 -8.44 52.55
N LEU A 7 -16.90 -7.50 51.74
CA LEU A 7 -16.74 -6.09 52.11
C LEU A 7 -18.07 -5.41 52.44
N ALA A 8 -19.12 -5.67 51.64
CA ALA A 8 -20.47 -5.17 51.91
C ALA A 8 -21.01 -5.67 53.26
N GLY A 9 -20.85 -6.96 53.57
CA GLY A 9 -21.25 -7.52 54.86
C GLY A 9 -20.45 -6.96 56.04
N GLN A 10 -19.16 -6.65 55.86
CA GLN A 10 -18.36 -6.00 56.90
C GLN A 10 -18.78 -4.54 57.14
N PHE A 11 -19.19 -3.83 56.08
CA PHE A 11 -19.69 -2.47 56.17
C PHE A 11 -21.06 -2.41 56.85
N GLU A 12 -22.00 -3.29 56.50
CA GLU A 12 -23.30 -3.39 57.19
C GLU A 12 -23.13 -3.67 58.69
N ALA A 13 -22.28 -4.63 59.06
CA ALA A 13 -21.99 -4.93 60.46
C ALA A 13 -21.28 -3.77 61.19
N MET A 14 -20.62 -2.87 60.47
CA MET A 14 -20.00 -1.67 61.03
C MET A 14 -21.05 -0.59 61.29
N VAL A 15 -21.97 -0.37 60.34
CA VAL A 15 -23.09 0.55 60.47
C VAL A 15 -23.98 0.16 61.65
N ASP A 16 -24.31 -1.12 61.80
CA ASP A 16 -25.10 -1.61 62.93
C ASP A 16 -24.41 -1.33 64.27
N LYS A 17 -23.09 -1.52 64.34
CA LYS A 17 -22.32 -1.24 65.56
C LYS A 17 -22.21 0.25 65.86
N ILE A 18 -22.19 1.11 64.84
CA ILE A 18 -22.26 2.57 65.01
C ILE A 18 -23.60 2.97 65.64
N VAL A 19 -24.71 2.43 65.13
CA VAL A 19 -26.06 2.72 65.67
C VAL A 19 -26.18 2.25 67.12
N GLU A 20 -25.66 1.06 67.44
CA GLU A 20 -25.62 0.54 68.82
C GLU A 20 -24.80 1.45 69.76
N LEU A 21 -23.62 1.90 69.31
CA LEU A 21 -22.75 2.79 70.09
C LEU A 21 -23.36 4.18 70.27
N GLN A 22 -24.07 4.69 69.27
CA GLN A 22 -24.80 5.95 69.37
C GLN A 22 -25.91 5.85 70.42
N ALA A 23 -26.68 4.76 70.42
CA ALA A 23 -27.71 4.53 71.44
C ALA A 23 -27.11 4.40 72.86
N LYS A 24 -25.96 3.72 73.00
CA LYS A 24 -25.24 3.58 74.28
C LYS A 24 -24.71 4.95 74.76
N ALA A 25 -24.16 5.77 73.85
CA ALA A 25 -23.69 7.11 74.15
C ALA A 25 -24.82 8.06 74.56
N GLU A 26 -25.98 8.01 73.90
CA GLU A 26 -27.16 8.81 74.27
C GLU A 26 -27.78 8.38 75.60
N SER A 27 -27.76 7.08 75.90
CA SER A 27 -28.17 6.55 77.21
C SER A 27 -27.24 7.07 78.31
N LEU A 28 -25.92 7.02 78.07
CA LEU A 28 -24.89 7.47 78.99
C LEU A 28 -24.92 8.99 79.22
N ALA A 29 -25.18 9.78 78.18
CA ALA A 29 -25.36 11.22 78.30
C ALA A 29 -26.60 11.58 79.16
N ARG A 30 -27.67 10.78 79.08
CA ARG A 30 -28.87 10.95 79.91
C ARG A 30 -28.62 10.56 81.37
N SER A 31 -27.85 9.50 81.64
CA SER A 31 -27.51 9.06 83.01
C SER A 31 -26.48 9.99 83.68
N ALA A 32 -25.55 10.57 82.91
CA ALA A 32 -24.55 11.52 83.40
C ALA A 32 -25.15 12.81 83.96
N HIS A 33 -26.36 13.18 83.54
CA HIS A 33 -27.09 14.32 84.10
C HIS A 33 -27.65 14.05 85.52
N ALA A 34 -27.67 12.79 85.97
CA ALA A 34 -28.29 12.36 87.23
C ALA A 34 -27.31 11.74 88.27
N ALA A 35 -26.06 11.46 87.91
CA ALA A 35 -25.11 10.69 88.74
C ALA A 35 -23.86 11.50 89.19
N ARG A 36 -23.15 11.02 90.20
CA ARG A 36 -21.85 11.57 90.68
C ARG A 36 -20.70 11.04 89.82
N GLU A 37 -19.71 11.89 89.62
CA GLU A 37 -18.60 11.80 88.64
C GLU A 37 -17.85 10.45 88.58
N ASN A 38 -17.73 9.72 89.71
CA ASN A 38 -16.96 8.47 89.79
C ASN A 38 -17.69 7.21 89.29
N ASP A 39 -19.01 7.22 89.11
CA ASP A 39 -19.78 6.02 88.71
C ASP A 39 -19.81 5.82 87.18
N LEU A 40 -19.49 6.85 86.38
CA LEU A 40 -19.62 6.82 84.92
C LEU A 40 -18.28 6.54 84.20
N GLU A 41 -17.15 6.66 84.90
CA GLU A 41 -15.82 6.55 84.29
C GLU A 41 -15.59 5.17 83.66
N GLY A 42 -16.12 4.11 84.27
CA GLY A 42 -16.06 2.75 83.74
C GLY A 42 -16.81 2.59 82.41
N GLU A 43 -18.02 3.13 82.34
CA GLU A 43 -18.88 3.06 81.14
C GLU A 43 -18.32 3.91 79.99
N PHE A 44 -17.76 5.09 80.29
CA PHE A 44 -17.05 5.91 79.30
C PHE A 44 -15.78 5.23 78.78
N LYS A 45 -15.00 4.55 79.64
CA LYS A 45 -13.82 3.77 79.22
C LYS A 45 -14.18 2.59 78.35
N GLU A 46 -15.31 1.95 78.61
CA GLU A 46 -15.83 0.86 77.77
C GLU A 46 -16.29 1.38 76.41
N LEU A 47 -17.08 2.46 76.38
CA LEU A 47 -17.52 3.12 75.14
C LEU A 47 -16.32 3.59 74.29
N ALA A 48 -15.28 4.14 74.93
CA ALA A 48 -14.05 4.54 74.25
C ALA A 48 -13.28 3.36 73.66
N ARG A 49 -13.25 2.20 74.36
CA ARG A 49 -12.67 0.96 73.83
C ARG A 49 -13.46 0.42 72.63
N ASP A 50 -14.79 0.43 72.72
CA ASP A 50 -15.65 -0.02 71.63
C ASP A 50 -15.47 0.86 70.39
N PHE A 51 -15.33 2.18 70.58
CA PHE A 51 -15.09 3.12 69.50
C PHE A 51 -13.69 2.94 68.88
N ALA A 52 -12.65 2.67 69.68
CA ALA A 52 -11.31 2.37 69.18
C ALA A 52 -11.27 1.07 68.36
N SER A 53 -12.03 0.06 68.79
CA SER A 53 -12.22 -1.19 68.05
C SER A 53 -12.90 -0.95 66.71
N LEU A 54 -13.95 -0.13 66.69
CA LEU A 54 -14.66 0.27 65.47
C LEU A 54 -13.74 1.04 64.49
N GLN A 55 -12.95 1.99 64.98
CA GLN A 55 -11.97 2.72 64.15
C GLN A 55 -10.94 1.78 63.53
N THR A 56 -10.51 0.76 64.25
CA THR A 56 -9.55 -0.23 63.75
C THR A 56 -10.15 -1.05 62.62
N ARG A 57 -11.41 -1.50 62.78
CA ARG A 57 -12.16 -2.21 61.73
C ARG A 57 -12.42 -1.31 60.50
N ALA A 58 -12.74 -0.04 60.71
CA ALA A 58 -12.92 0.94 59.65
C ALA A 58 -11.65 1.13 58.81
N ARG A 59 -10.48 1.25 59.47
CA ARG A 59 -9.20 1.34 58.75
C ARG A 59 -8.89 0.09 57.94
N ALA A 60 -9.21 -1.10 58.46
CA ALA A 60 -9.01 -2.36 57.74
C ALA A 60 -9.86 -2.43 56.46
N VAL A 61 -11.13 -2.01 56.54
CA VAL A 61 -12.02 -1.93 55.36
C VAL A 61 -11.50 -0.91 54.34
N VAL A 62 -11.07 0.27 54.78
CA VAL A 62 -10.49 1.29 53.89
C VAL A 62 -9.21 0.78 53.22
N SER A 63 -8.34 0.09 53.95
CA SER A 63 -7.13 -0.51 53.38
C SER A 63 -7.46 -1.56 52.33
N ALA A 64 -8.41 -2.46 52.61
CA ALA A 64 -8.83 -3.49 51.65
C ALA A 64 -9.47 -2.87 50.39
N LEU A 65 -10.24 -1.79 50.55
CA LEU A 65 -10.77 -1.04 49.40
C LEU A 65 -9.67 -0.36 48.59
N GLN A 66 -8.63 0.18 49.25
CA GLN A 66 -7.48 0.76 48.56
C GLN A 66 -6.69 -0.28 47.77
N ASP A 67 -6.51 -1.48 48.33
CA ASP A 67 -5.85 -2.58 47.64
C ASP A 67 -6.64 -2.99 46.38
N ILE A 68 -7.97 -3.09 46.47
CA ILE A 68 -8.83 -3.36 45.31
C ILE A 68 -8.71 -2.24 44.27
N ILE A 69 -8.74 -0.98 44.68
CA ILE A 69 -8.57 0.17 43.77
C ILE A 69 -7.23 0.09 43.03
N ASN A 70 -6.16 -0.31 43.71
CA ASN A 70 -4.83 -0.45 43.11
C ASN A 70 -4.72 -1.63 42.12
N THR A 71 -5.63 -2.60 42.18
CA THR A 71 -5.69 -3.74 41.23
C THR A 71 -6.53 -3.47 40.00
N ILE A 72 -7.29 -2.37 39.98
CA ILE A 72 -8.02 -1.95 38.78
C ILE A 72 -6.97 -1.27 37.88
N PRO A 73 -6.65 -1.84 36.69
CA PRO A 73 -5.73 -1.20 35.77
C PRO A 73 -6.27 0.18 35.41
N ASP A 74 -5.42 1.18 35.58
CA ASP A 74 -5.71 2.57 35.26
C ASP A 74 -6.06 2.68 33.77
N PRO A 75 -7.28 3.13 33.42
CA PRO A 75 -7.74 3.20 32.03
C PRO A 75 -6.95 4.22 31.19
N GLU A 76 -6.03 4.99 31.78
CA GLU A 76 -5.14 5.93 31.09
C GLU A 76 -3.69 5.45 30.95
N GLN A 77 -3.32 4.25 31.44
CA GLN A 77 -1.97 3.73 31.18
C GLN A 77 -1.89 3.18 29.76
N PRO A 78 -1.02 3.72 28.90
CA PRO A 78 -0.84 3.18 27.56
C PRO A 78 -0.29 1.75 27.69
N GLN A 79 -0.98 0.79 27.08
CA GLN A 79 -0.62 -0.62 27.14
C GLN A 79 0.70 -0.87 26.41
N ASP A 80 1.52 -1.75 26.98
CA ASP A 80 2.75 -2.30 26.41
C ASP A 80 2.64 -3.83 26.60
N THR A 81 2.38 -4.54 25.50
CA THR A 81 2.01 -5.97 25.55
C THR A 81 3.22 -6.87 25.71
N ASP A 82 4.34 -6.51 25.09
CA ASP A 82 5.56 -7.31 25.07
C ASP A 82 6.63 -6.83 26.07
N ASN A 83 6.35 -5.74 26.78
CA ASN A 83 7.16 -5.15 27.85
C ASN A 83 8.55 -4.70 27.37
N ASP A 84 8.63 -4.16 26.16
CA ASP A 84 9.88 -3.68 25.57
C ASP A 84 10.17 -2.19 25.88
N GLY A 85 9.21 -1.50 26.51
CA GLY A 85 9.31 -0.09 26.90
C GLY A 85 8.70 0.88 25.89
N VAL A 86 8.13 0.39 24.79
CA VAL A 86 7.34 1.14 23.81
C VAL A 86 5.88 0.77 23.97
N VAL A 87 5.00 1.77 23.94
CA VAL A 87 3.56 1.54 24.11
C VAL A 87 2.97 1.03 22.80
N ASN A 88 1.99 0.12 22.86
CA ASN A 88 1.32 -0.51 21.71
C ASN A 88 0.88 0.48 20.62
N THR A 89 0.50 1.71 20.99
CA THR A 89 0.05 2.76 20.05
C THR A 89 1.19 3.43 19.27
N SER A 90 2.44 3.17 19.64
CA SER A 90 3.66 3.75 19.08
C SER A 90 4.73 2.69 18.83
N ASP A 91 4.36 1.42 18.92
CA ASP A 91 5.22 0.26 18.75
C ASP A 91 4.99 -0.32 17.35
N ASN A 92 6.05 -0.39 16.54
CA ASN A 92 6.02 -0.98 15.20
C ASN A 92 6.02 -2.53 15.23
N CYS A 93 6.15 -3.15 16.42
CA CYS A 93 5.98 -4.58 16.66
C CYS A 93 5.24 -4.89 17.98
N PRO A 94 3.92 -4.60 18.11
CA PRO A 94 3.17 -4.64 19.39
C PRO A 94 3.12 -5.95 20.19
N ASN A 95 3.71 -7.03 19.68
CA ASN A 95 3.75 -8.34 20.33
C ASN A 95 5.15 -8.97 20.31
N THR A 96 6.18 -8.26 19.83
CA THR A 96 7.54 -8.77 19.65
C THR A 96 8.54 -7.72 20.08
N ALA A 97 9.09 -7.89 21.29
CA ALA A 97 9.95 -6.89 21.92
C ALA A 97 11.11 -6.44 21.01
N ASN A 98 11.13 -5.15 20.67
CA ASN A 98 12.13 -4.49 19.86
C ASN A 98 12.34 -3.03 20.31
N PRO A 99 12.99 -2.79 21.47
CA PRO A 99 13.11 -1.45 22.07
C PRO A 99 13.79 -0.39 21.19
N ALA A 100 14.52 -0.81 20.15
CA ALA A 100 15.17 0.06 19.19
C ALA A 100 14.23 0.61 18.11
N GLN A 101 13.07 -0.01 17.91
CA GLN A 101 12.07 0.35 16.90
C GLN A 101 12.68 0.52 15.49
N THR A 102 13.67 -0.33 15.17
CA THR A 102 14.29 -0.34 13.84
C THR A 102 13.25 -0.76 12.81
N ASP A 103 13.17 0.01 11.73
CA ASP A 103 12.28 -0.18 10.59
C ASP A 103 13.11 0.26 9.36
N THR A 104 13.74 -0.73 8.70
CA THR A 104 14.78 -0.49 7.70
C THR A 104 14.19 0.02 6.38
N ASP A 105 13.02 -0.45 5.98
CA ASP A 105 12.33 -0.07 4.73
C ASP A 105 11.19 0.95 4.95
N THR A 106 10.93 1.34 6.18
CA THR A 106 10.03 2.45 6.59
C THR A 106 8.57 2.20 6.25
N ASP A 107 8.14 0.95 6.24
CA ASP A 107 6.75 0.56 5.95
C ASP A 107 5.82 0.64 7.19
N GLY A 108 6.40 0.86 8.38
CA GLY A 108 5.70 0.94 9.65
C GLY A 108 5.63 -0.37 10.44
N VAL A 109 6.23 -1.46 9.93
CA VAL A 109 6.42 -2.74 10.60
C VAL A 109 7.89 -2.86 11.01
N GLY A 110 8.17 -3.11 12.28
CA GLY A 110 9.57 -3.18 12.73
C GLY A 110 10.28 -4.43 12.24
N ASP A 111 11.59 -4.32 11.99
CA ASP A 111 12.45 -5.43 11.53
C ASP A 111 12.32 -6.73 12.35
N ALA A 112 11.89 -6.62 13.62
CA ALA A 112 11.74 -7.74 14.55
C ALA A 112 10.48 -8.58 14.32
N CYS A 113 9.43 -7.99 13.76
CA CYS A 113 8.15 -8.64 13.45
C CYS A 113 7.83 -8.60 11.96
N ASP A 114 8.62 -7.88 11.17
CA ASP A 114 8.55 -7.90 9.73
C ASP A 114 9.18 -9.19 9.18
N THR A 115 8.32 -10.13 8.81
CA THR A 115 8.74 -11.39 8.18
C THR A 115 9.16 -11.20 6.72
N MET A 116 8.85 -10.04 6.13
CA MET A 116 9.19 -9.65 4.77
C MET A 116 10.25 -8.53 4.76
N ASN A 117 11.11 -8.45 5.80
CA ASN A 117 12.23 -7.50 5.98
C ASN A 117 13.29 -7.58 4.87
N ASN A 118 12.86 -7.28 3.66
CA ASN A 118 13.60 -7.54 2.46
C ASN A 118 13.41 -6.37 1.48
N ASN A 119 12.64 -5.32 1.82
CA ASN A 119 12.37 -4.19 0.93
C ASN A 119 11.79 -4.70 -0.40
N ASP A 120 10.72 -5.51 -0.34
CA ASP A 120 9.94 -6.06 -1.45
C ASP A 120 8.60 -5.32 -1.53
N THR A 121 8.47 -4.40 -2.48
CA THR A 121 7.32 -3.50 -2.57
C THR A 121 6.06 -4.16 -3.12
N ASP A 122 6.16 -5.27 -3.84
CA ASP A 122 5.02 -5.94 -4.44
C ASP A 122 4.65 -7.30 -3.82
N GLY A 123 5.50 -7.79 -2.90
CA GLY A 123 5.26 -8.94 -2.05
C GLY A 123 5.37 -10.27 -2.77
N ASP A 124 6.15 -10.34 -3.84
CA ASP A 124 6.35 -11.56 -4.63
C ASP A 124 7.43 -12.51 -4.08
N GLY A 125 8.16 -12.06 -3.06
CA GLY A 125 9.23 -12.78 -2.38
C GLY A 125 10.63 -12.41 -2.84
N ILE A 126 10.78 -11.44 -3.75
CA ILE A 126 12.05 -10.93 -4.27
C ILE A 126 12.26 -9.49 -3.79
N VAL A 127 13.47 -9.20 -3.30
CA VAL A 127 13.80 -7.85 -2.81
C VAL A 127 13.85 -6.84 -3.94
N ASN A 128 13.36 -5.61 -3.76
CA ASN A 128 13.36 -4.54 -4.78
C ASN A 128 14.72 -4.34 -5.47
N GLY A 129 15.83 -4.56 -4.76
CA GLY A 129 17.18 -4.43 -5.32
C GLY A 129 17.64 -5.61 -6.18
N SER A 130 16.88 -6.70 -6.22
CA SER A 130 17.12 -7.92 -7.02
C SER A 130 15.89 -8.34 -7.81
N ASP A 131 14.82 -7.57 -7.76
CA ASP A 131 13.56 -7.76 -8.45
C ASP A 131 13.61 -7.02 -9.81
N ASN A 132 13.40 -7.76 -10.89
CA ASN A 132 13.33 -7.19 -12.24
C ASN A 132 11.99 -6.49 -12.53
N CYS A 133 11.02 -6.57 -11.62
CA CYS A 133 9.75 -5.82 -11.63
C CYS A 133 9.33 -5.32 -10.24
N PRO A 134 10.04 -4.37 -9.58
CA PRO A 134 9.83 -3.96 -8.17
C PRO A 134 8.44 -3.39 -7.78
N ALA A 135 7.49 -3.33 -8.71
CA ALA A 135 6.14 -2.83 -8.50
C ALA A 135 5.07 -3.78 -9.04
N VAL A 136 5.44 -4.94 -9.60
CA VAL A 136 4.54 -5.89 -10.26
C VAL A 136 5.00 -7.32 -9.96
N ALA A 137 4.31 -7.96 -9.02
CA ALA A 137 4.69 -9.27 -8.52
C ALA A 137 4.93 -10.33 -9.62
N ASN A 138 6.15 -10.88 -9.66
CA ASN A 138 6.59 -11.94 -10.56
C ASN A 138 7.66 -12.83 -9.91
N GLY A 139 7.30 -13.60 -8.89
CA GLY A 139 8.27 -14.41 -8.13
C GLY A 139 9.03 -15.50 -8.92
N ASN A 140 8.75 -15.69 -10.21
CA ASN A 140 9.57 -16.51 -11.11
C ASN A 140 10.71 -15.73 -11.79
N GLN A 141 10.72 -14.41 -11.68
CA GLN A 141 11.70 -13.47 -12.24
C GLN A 141 11.98 -13.75 -13.72
N ALA A 142 10.90 -14.06 -14.47
CA ALA A 142 11.02 -14.28 -15.91
C ALA A 142 11.46 -12.98 -16.59
N ASP A 143 12.49 -13.11 -17.41
CA ASP A 143 13.18 -12.06 -18.16
C ASP A 143 13.62 -12.73 -19.46
N ALA A 144 12.69 -12.81 -20.40
CA ALA A 144 12.85 -13.62 -21.61
C ALA A 144 14.01 -13.10 -22.46
N ASP A 145 14.23 -11.79 -22.45
CA ASP A 145 15.18 -11.11 -23.32
C ASP A 145 16.48 -10.62 -22.63
N GLY A 146 16.53 -10.67 -21.30
CA GLY A 146 17.74 -10.47 -20.53
C GLY A 146 18.14 -9.01 -20.37
N ASP A 147 17.19 -8.08 -20.52
CA ASP A 147 17.43 -6.64 -20.35
C ASP A 147 17.32 -6.17 -18.88
N HIS A 148 17.04 -7.11 -17.97
CA HIS A 148 16.82 -6.90 -16.54
C HIS A 148 15.49 -6.22 -16.17
N ILE A 149 14.53 -6.20 -17.09
CA ILE A 149 13.14 -5.83 -16.87
C ILE A 149 12.30 -7.10 -17.04
N GLY A 150 11.50 -7.46 -16.02
CA GLY A 150 10.77 -8.72 -16.08
C GLY A 150 9.59 -8.70 -17.06
N ASP A 151 9.25 -9.87 -17.61
CA ASP A 151 8.23 -10.05 -18.66
C ASP A 151 6.87 -9.42 -18.33
N VAL A 152 6.54 -9.31 -17.04
CA VAL A 152 5.25 -8.78 -16.56
C VAL A 152 5.19 -7.25 -16.51
N CYS A 153 6.34 -6.59 -16.43
CA CYS A 153 6.46 -5.13 -16.33
C CYS A 153 7.22 -4.52 -17.52
N ASP A 154 7.72 -5.36 -18.42
CA ASP A 154 8.29 -4.95 -19.70
C ASP A 154 7.18 -4.56 -20.70
N ALA A 155 7.13 -3.26 -21.02
CA ALA A 155 6.21 -2.69 -22.00
C ALA A 155 6.71 -2.84 -23.45
N VAL A 156 7.96 -3.26 -23.63
CA VAL A 156 8.67 -3.31 -24.92
C VAL A 156 8.82 -4.75 -25.44
N ASN A 157 7.93 -5.67 -25.06
CA ASN A 157 7.80 -7.05 -25.59
C ASN A 157 9.12 -7.86 -25.67
N ASN A 158 9.15 -8.98 -24.94
CA ASN A 158 9.57 -10.38 -25.24
C ASN A 158 10.16 -10.80 -26.61
N THR A 159 10.19 -9.93 -27.61
CA THR A 159 10.91 -10.01 -28.89
C THR A 159 12.39 -9.62 -28.81
N SER A 160 12.91 -9.12 -27.68
CA SER A 160 14.29 -8.60 -27.63
C SER A 160 15.38 -9.68 -27.41
N THR A 161 15.02 -10.96 -27.36
CA THR A 161 16.02 -12.03 -27.56
C THR A 161 16.58 -11.97 -28.98
N TYR A 162 17.91 -12.10 -29.12
CA TYR A 162 18.58 -12.34 -30.41
C TYR A 162 17.80 -13.35 -31.26
N GLN A 163 17.33 -14.44 -30.64
CA GLN A 163 16.60 -15.50 -31.34
C GLN A 163 15.27 -15.01 -31.93
N GLY A 164 14.49 -14.20 -31.21
CA GLY A 164 13.23 -13.67 -31.71
C GLY A 164 13.40 -12.69 -32.88
N ARG A 165 14.40 -11.81 -32.79
CA ARG A 165 14.77 -10.91 -33.90
C ARG A 165 15.29 -11.69 -35.10
N PHE A 166 16.15 -12.68 -34.87
CA PHE A 166 16.67 -13.56 -35.92
C PHE A 166 15.58 -14.40 -36.60
N ASP A 167 14.65 -14.98 -35.83
CA ASP A 167 13.54 -15.77 -36.39
C ASP A 167 12.60 -14.88 -37.22
N THR A 168 12.38 -13.63 -36.80
CA THR A 168 11.59 -12.64 -37.55
C THR A 168 12.30 -12.25 -38.85
N LEU A 169 13.59 -11.91 -38.77
CA LEU A 169 14.42 -11.58 -39.93
C LEU A 169 14.39 -12.73 -40.96
N LYS A 170 14.58 -13.96 -40.49
CA LYS A 170 14.52 -15.17 -41.30
C LYS A 170 13.15 -15.39 -41.93
N SER A 171 12.07 -15.21 -41.17
CA SER A 171 10.71 -15.35 -41.70
C SER A 171 10.42 -14.33 -42.80
N ASN A 172 10.87 -13.08 -42.64
CA ASN A 172 10.70 -12.05 -43.66
C ASN A 172 11.51 -12.39 -44.93
N PHE A 173 12.73 -12.88 -44.75
CA PHE A 173 13.57 -13.35 -45.87
C PHE A 173 12.90 -14.50 -46.64
N ASP A 174 12.40 -15.53 -45.94
CA ASP A 174 11.70 -16.66 -46.55
C ASP A 174 10.47 -16.18 -47.37
N ASP A 175 9.74 -15.18 -46.87
CA ASP A 175 8.61 -14.56 -47.58
C ASP A 175 9.07 -13.84 -48.86
N PHE A 176 10.19 -13.11 -48.81
CA PHE A 176 10.77 -12.46 -49.99
C PHE A 176 11.24 -13.44 -51.05
N GLU A 177 11.88 -14.54 -50.66
CA GLU A 177 12.25 -15.61 -51.60
C GLU A 177 11.02 -16.16 -52.32
N ASN A 178 9.95 -16.43 -51.58
CA ASN A 178 8.71 -16.94 -52.14
C ASN A 178 8.07 -15.96 -53.14
N ASP A 179 8.04 -14.67 -52.79
CA ASP A 179 7.52 -13.61 -53.65
C ASP A 179 8.35 -13.43 -54.92
N PHE A 180 9.68 -13.44 -54.81
CA PHE A 180 10.59 -13.37 -55.95
C PHE A 180 10.41 -14.56 -56.89
N ASP A 181 10.24 -15.75 -56.34
CA ASP A 181 10.10 -16.99 -57.09
C ASP A 181 8.75 -17.04 -57.84
N ASP A 182 7.69 -16.44 -57.27
CA ASP A 182 6.43 -16.14 -57.97
C ASP A 182 6.59 -15.06 -59.05
N TYR A 183 7.32 -13.98 -58.77
CA TYR A 183 7.59 -12.91 -59.73
C TYR A 183 8.36 -13.41 -60.95
N LYS A 184 9.40 -14.22 -60.74
CA LYS A 184 10.20 -14.87 -61.80
C LYS A 184 9.33 -15.74 -62.71
N LYS A 185 8.38 -16.50 -62.13
CA LYS A 185 7.42 -17.31 -62.91
C LYS A 185 6.48 -16.46 -63.75
N LYS A 186 5.93 -15.40 -63.17
CA LYS A 186 4.98 -14.49 -63.85
C LYS A 186 5.67 -13.64 -64.92
N TYR A 187 6.88 -13.13 -64.65
CA TYR A 187 7.72 -12.42 -65.62
C TYR A 187 7.99 -13.30 -66.84
N LYS A 188 8.51 -14.53 -66.66
CA LYS A 188 8.77 -15.45 -67.76
C LYS A 188 7.53 -15.75 -68.59
N LYS A 189 6.34 -15.74 -67.97
CA LYS A 189 5.07 -15.88 -68.68
C LYS A 189 4.74 -14.63 -69.51
N ALA A 190 4.83 -13.44 -68.92
CA ALA A 190 4.59 -12.18 -69.62
C ALA A 190 5.51 -11.99 -70.84
N VAL A 191 6.80 -12.37 -70.72
CA VAL A 191 7.75 -12.34 -71.85
C VAL A 191 7.32 -13.29 -72.96
N ARG A 192 6.86 -14.51 -72.64
CA ARG A 192 6.34 -15.45 -73.65
C ARG A 192 5.06 -14.97 -74.33
N ASP A 193 4.23 -14.23 -73.59
CA ASP A 193 2.95 -13.69 -74.05
C ASP A 193 3.11 -12.34 -74.77
N ASP A 194 4.35 -11.80 -74.89
CA ASP A 194 4.67 -10.47 -75.45
C ASP A 194 3.94 -9.31 -74.75
N ASP A 195 3.63 -9.47 -73.46
CA ASP A 195 2.90 -8.46 -72.67
C ASP A 195 3.87 -7.48 -72.00
N SER A 196 4.28 -6.47 -72.77
CA SER A 196 5.17 -5.41 -72.28
C SER A 196 4.60 -4.60 -71.10
N SER A 197 3.27 -4.59 -70.91
CA SER A 197 2.64 -3.87 -69.80
C SER A 197 2.83 -4.62 -68.48
N ASP A 198 2.68 -5.94 -68.51
CA ASP A 198 2.98 -6.82 -67.39
C ASP A 198 4.48 -6.83 -67.06
N VAL A 199 5.35 -6.87 -68.07
CA VAL A 199 6.81 -6.77 -67.85
C VAL A 199 7.20 -5.49 -67.10
N ARG A 200 6.61 -4.32 -67.45
CA ARG A 200 6.85 -3.07 -66.71
C ARG A 200 6.29 -3.11 -65.29
N ARG A 201 5.15 -3.76 -65.08
CA ARG A 201 4.60 -3.95 -63.72
C ARG A 201 5.53 -4.82 -62.87
N PHE A 202 6.12 -5.86 -63.45
CA PHE A 202 7.10 -6.70 -62.74
C PHE A 202 8.38 -5.94 -62.44
N LYS A 203 8.84 -5.07 -63.34
CA LYS A 203 9.98 -4.18 -63.06
C LYS A 203 9.75 -3.36 -61.78
N GLN A 204 8.55 -2.75 -61.64
CA GLN A 204 8.24 -1.96 -60.44
C GLN A 204 8.24 -2.85 -59.19
N LYS A 205 7.59 -4.01 -59.23
CA LYS A 205 7.59 -4.96 -58.12
C LYS A 205 8.99 -5.42 -57.71
N LEU A 206 9.91 -5.55 -58.67
CA LEU A 206 11.30 -5.91 -58.38
C LEU A 206 12.10 -4.75 -57.79
N ASN A 207 11.75 -3.50 -58.09
CA ASN A 207 12.32 -2.35 -57.41
C ASN A 207 11.80 -2.27 -55.97
N ASP A 208 10.48 -2.44 -55.79
CA ASP A 208 9.87 -2.44 -54.46
C ASP A 208 10.48 -3.55 -53.58
N LEU A 209 10.66 -4.77 -54.14
CA LEU A 209 11.34 -5.87 -53.45
C LEU A 209 12.80 -5.55 -53.11
N LYS A 210 13.52 -4.82 -53.97
CA LYS A 210 14.90 -4.41 -53.70
C LYS A 210 14.94 -3.42 -52.52
N ASP A 211 14.04 -2.45 -52.49
CA ASP A 211 13.94 -1.50 -51.39
C ASP A 211 13.64 -2.22 -50.06
N ASP A 212 12.75 -3.21 -50.07
CA ASP A 212 12.44 -4.05 -48.90
C ASP A 212 13.65 -4.89 -48.44
N LEU A 213 14.45 -5.39 -49.39
CA LEU A 213 15.65 -6.18 -49.13
C LEU A 213 16.81 -5.32 -48.59
N ASP A 214 16.93 -4.07 -49.06
CA ASP A 214 17.86 -3.09 -48.49
C ASP A 214 17.50 -2.81 -47.02
N GLN A 215 16.22 -2.66 -46.67
CA GLN A 215 15.77 -2.52 -45.28
C GLN A 215 16.08 -3.77 -44.44
N LEU A 216 15.84 -4.96 -44.99
CA LEU A 216 16.16 -6.22 -44.30
C LEU A 216 17.66 -6.34 -44.00
N THR A 217 18.51 -5.84 -44.89
CA THR A 217 19.96 -5.82 -44.70
C THR A 217 20.35 -4.90 -43.54
N GLU A 218 19.74 -3.72 -43.44
CA GLU A 218 19.96 -2.81 -42.29
C GLU A 218 19.53 -3.47 -40.96
N ASP A 219 18.36 -4.14 -40.95
CA ASP A 219 17.86 -4.85 -39.77
C ASP A 219 18.80 -6.01 -39.37
N ALA A 220 19.42 -6.67 -40.34
CA ALA A 220 20.41 -7.72 -40.11
C ALA A 220 21.68 -7.15 -39.47
N GLU A 221 22.22 -6.03 -39.98
CA GLU A 221 23.41 -5.38 -39.40
C GLU A 221 23.19 -4.98 -37.93
N GLU A 222 22.00 -4.50 -37.58
CA GLU A 222 21.65 -4.18 -36.19
C GLU A 222 21.66 -5.41 -35.28
N ILE A 223 21.19 -6.56 -35.78
CA ILE A 223 21.20 -7.82 -35.03
C ILE A 223 22.63 -8.34 -34.85
N GLN A 224 23.50 -8.15 -35.85
CA GLN A 224 24.88 -8.63 -35.84
C GLN A 224 25.71 -8.04 -34.68
N ASP A 225 25.49 -6.77 -34.35
CA ASP A 225 26.22 -6.06 -33.30
C ASP A 225 25.91 -6.60 -31.88
N ASP A 226 24.74 -7.23 -31.70
CA ASP A 226 24.29 -7.77 -30.41
C ASP A 226 24.77 -9.22 -30.14
N ILE A 227 25.37 -9.89 -31.13
CA ILE A 227 25.77 -11.30 -31.02
C ILE A 227 27.05 -11.46 -30.18
N LYS A 228 26.89 -11.94 -28.95
CA LYS A 228 28.00 -12.21 -28.01
C LYS A 228 28.51 -13.67 -28.03
N ASP A 229 27.77 -14.60 -28.63
CA ASP A 229 28.07 -16.05 -28.65
C ASP A 229 28.47 -16.55 -30.06
N ASP A 230 29.58 -17.30 -30.14
CA ASP A 230 30.13 -17.92 -31.35
C ASP A 230 29.16 -18.91 -32.03
N SER A 231 28.20 -19.50 -31.29
CA SER A 231 27.21 -20.40 -31.89
C SER A 231 26.19 -19.64 -32.74
N HIS A 232 25.58 -18.60 -32.18
CA HIS A 232 24.59 -17.77 -32.86
C HIS A 232 25.18 -17.02 -34.06
N ARG A 233 26.46 -16.61 -33.94
CA ARG A 233 27.16 -15.92 -35.02
C ARG A 233 27.25 -16.75 -36.31
N ARG A 234 27.39 -18.08 -36.20
CA ARG A 234 27.43 -18.96 -37.38
C ARG A 234 26.09 -19.08 -38.09
N ASP A 235 24.99 -19.12 -37.34
CA ASP A 235 23.65 -19.18 -37.92
C ASP A 235 23.31 -17.85 -38.61
N PHE A 236 23.74 -16.73 -38.02
CA PHE A 236 23.64 -15.40 -38.61
C PHE A 236 24.47 -15.26 -39.89
N ASP A 237 25.76 -15.64 -39.85
CA ASP A 237 26.65 -15.57 -41.02
C ASP A 237 26.08 -16.37 -42.20
N SER A 238 25.46 -17.54 -41.94
CA SER A 238 24.80 -18.33 -42.98
C SER A 238 23.61 -17.60 -43.61
N LEU A 239 22.77 -16.94 -42.80
CA LEU A 239 21.63 -16.17 -43.32
C LEU A 239 22.08 -14.93 -44.08
N SER A 240 23.15 -14.27 -43.62
CA SER A 240 23.74 -13.12 -44.32
C SER A 240 24.26 -13.51 -45.71
N ASP A 241 24.94 -14.65 -45.83
CA ASP A 241 25.39 -15.18 -47.13
C ASP A 241 24.20 -15.49 -48.06
N ASP A 242 23.11 -16.06 -47.52
CA ASP A 242 21.89 -16.36 -48.28
C ASP A 242 21.21 -15.05 -48.78
N ILE A 243 21.16 -14.01 -47.94
CA ILE A 243 20.64 -12.68 -48.31
C ILE A 243 21.47 -12.06 -49.44
N ASP A 244 22.80 -12.10 -49.34
CA ASP A 244 23.70 -11.55 -50.36
C ASP A 244 23.55 -12.28 -51.71
N GLU A 245 23.42 -13.62 -51.70
CA GLU A 245 23.15 -14.38 -52.92
C GLU A 245 21.80 -13.97 -53.54
N PHE A 246 20.77 -13.80 -52.72
CA PHE A 246 19.44 -13.39 -53.16
C PHE A 246 19.41 -11.97 -53.75
N ILE A 247 20.13 -11.01 -53.16
CA ILE A 247 20.29 -9.64 -53.70
C ILE A 247 20.85 -9.70 -55.13
N ASN A 248 21.90 -10.49 -55.35
CA ASN A 248 22.50 -10.65 -56.68
C ASN A 248 21.50 -11.26 -57.68
N ASP A 249 20.73 -12.25 -57.25
CA ASP A 249 19.69 -12.90 -58.06
C ASP A 249 18.58 -11.92 -58.49
N VAL A 250 18.19 -11.01 -57.58
CA VAL A 250 17.24 -9.93 -57.86
C VAL A 250 17.82 -8.94 -58.88
N GLU A 251 19.07 -8.50 -58.69
CA GLU A 251 19.74 -7.56 -59.59
C GLU A 251 19.91 -8.11 -61.01
N ASP A 252 20.30 -9.38 -61.14
CA ASP A 252 20.40 -10.07 -62.43
C ASP A 252 19.06 -10.07 -63.17
N LEU A 253 17.95 -10.32 -62.46
CA LEU A 253 16.61 -10.27 -63.06
C LEU A 253 16.18 -8.83 -63.41
N GLN A 254 16.58 -7.82 -62.64
CA GLN A 254 16.36 -6.42 -63.03
C GLN A 254 17.03 -6.09 -64.35
N ASP A 255 18.25 -6.56 -64.56
CA ASP A 255 19.01 -6.32 -65.79
C ASP A 255 18.42 -7.08 -66.97
N GLU A 256 17.96 -8.33 -66.79
CA GLU A 256 17.21 -9.07 -67.81
C GLU A 256 15.92 -8.32 -68.23
N ILE A 257 15.19 -7.75 -67.26
CA ILE A 257 13.98 -6.96 -67.53
C ILE A 257 14.31 -5.69 -68.31
N LYS A 258 15.39 -4.97 -67.95
CA LYS A 258 15.83 -3.76 -68.66
C LYS A 258 16.18 -4.09 -70.12
N GLU A 259 16.86 -5.21 -70.36
CA GLU A 259 17.18 -5.68 -71.70
C GLU A 259 15.91 -5.98 -72.52
N VAL A 260 14.96 -6.71 -71.95
CA VAL A 260 13.68 -7.04 -72.62
C VAL A 260 12.86 -5.79 -72.96
N LEU A 261 12.88 -4.77 -72.09
CA LEU A 261 12.20 -3.50 -72.34
C LEU A 261 12.94 -2.58 -73.33
N GLY A 262 14.15 -2.96 -73.77
CA GLY A 262 14.99 -2.14 -74.64
C GLY A 262 15.57 -0.91 -73.94
N GLU A 263 15.58 -0.91 -72.60
CA GLU A 263 16.09 0.18 -71.76
C GLU A 263 17.60 0.01 -71.53
N THR A 264 18.37 -0.06 -72.61
CA THR A 264 19.84 0.00 -72.52
C THR A 264 20.29 1.46 -72.40
N SER A 265 21.33 1.68 -71.60
CA SER A 265 21.88 2.91 -71.00
C SER A 265 22.28 4.08 -71.94
N SER A 266 21.50 4.37 -72.98
CA SER A 266 21.77 5.43 -73.96
C SER A 266 20.66 6.49 -74.11
N GLN A 267 19.57 6.46 -73.32
CA GLN A 267 18.40 7.32 -73.59
C GLN A 267 17.86 8.18 -72.42
N THR A 268 18.66 8.63 -71.44
CA THR A 268 18.06 9.32 -70.27
C THR A 268 18.53 10.73 -69.94
N GLU A 269 19.32 11.41 -70.78
CA GLU A 269 19.67 12.82 -70.52
C GLU A 269 19.20 13.84 -71.57
N GLU A 270 19.01 13.48 -72.85
CA GLU A 270 18.59 14.47 -73.85
C GLU A 270 17.06 14.67 -73.96
N GLN A 271 16.23 13.70 -73.56
CA GLN A 271 14.76 13.84 -73.70
C GLN A 271 14.07 14.52 -72.50
N ARG A 272 14.75 14.64 -71.35
CA ARG A 272 14.19 15.31 -70.16
C ARG A 272 14.24 16.84 -70.24
N GLN A 273 15.04 17.40 -71.14
CA GLN A 273 15.21 18.84 -71.29
C GLN A 273 14.16 19.51 -72.22
N GLN A 274 13.32 18.74 -72.93
CA GLN A 274 12.39 19.30 -73.93
C GLN A 274 10.94 19.45 -73.47
N LEU A 275 10.56 18.99 -72.27
CA LEU A 275 9.17 19.06 -71.80
C LEU A 275 8.85 20.13 -70.74
N THR A 276 9.81 20.96 -70.30
CA THR A 276 9.52 22.01 -69.30
C THR A 276 9.16 23.37 -69.88
N ASP A 277 9.19 23.58 -71.20
CA ASP A 277 9.02 24.91 -71.80
C ASP A 277 7.63 25.21 -72.38
N SER A 278 6.59 24.44 -72.06
CA SER A 278 5.24 24.72 -72.60
C SER A 278 4.08 24.23 -71.74
N ALA A 279 3.71 24.98 -70.68
CA ALA A 279 2.30 25.15 -70.30
C ALA A 279 2.10 26.29 -69.27
N PRO A 280 0.96 27.02 -69.32
CA PRO A 280 0.83 28.36 -68.76
C PRO A 280 0.25 28.42 -67.33
N THR A 281 0.55 29.56 -66.69
CA THR A 281 0.06 30.03 -65.39
C THR A 281 -1.47 29.98 -65.25
N ALA A 282 -1.98 29.21 -64.29
CA ALA A 282 -3.39 29.24 -63.89
C ALA A 282 -3.55 29.47 -62.37
N ALA A 283 -4.17 30.61 -62.07
CA ALA A 283 -4.88 31.06 -60.86
C ALA A 283 -4.75 30.25 -59.55
N ARG A 284 -4.09 30.89 -58.59
CA ARG A 284 -4.14 30.65 -57.14
C ARG A 284 -5.59 30.79 -56.61
N ARG A 285 -6.16 29.71 -56.07
CA ARG A 285 -7.34 29.77 -55.17
C ARG A 285 -6.86 29.63 -53.73
N THR A 286 -7.36 30.52 -52.87
CA THR A 286 -7.16 30.54 -51.41
C THR A 286 -7.85 29.35 -50.74
N PRO A 287 -7.28 28.74 -49.69
CA PRO A 287 -7.95 27.71 -48.92
C PRO A 287 -8.93 28.32 -47.91
N ALA A 288 -10.07 27.63 -47.73
CA ALA A 288 -11.11 27.96 -46.79
C ALA A 288 -10.69 27.63 -45.35
N THR A 289 -11.01 28.53 -44.42
CA THR A 289 -10.84 28.38 -42.97
C THR A 289 -11.81 27.33 -42.43
N VAL A 290 -11.27 26.25 -41.85
CA VAL A 290 -12.02 25.28 -41.04
C VAL A 290 -12.01 25.78 -39.60
N THR A 291 -13.18 26.03 -39.02
CA THR A 291 -13.35 26.29 -37.58
C THR A 291 -13.64 24.96 -36.86
N PRO A 292 -12.93 24.61 -35.77
CA PRO A 292 -13.28 23.45 -34.96
C PRO A 292 -14.43 23.76 -33.98
N GLU A 293 -15.33 22.78 -33.79
CA GLU A 293 -16.37 22.76 -32.76
C GLU A 293 -15.77 22.72 -31.33
N PRO A 294 -16.45 23.29 -30.32
CA PRO A 294 -15.99 23.21 -28.93
C PRO A 294 -16.37 21.88 -28.28
N ALA A 295 -15.38 21.25 -27.62
CA ALA A 295 -15.56 20.08 -26.78
C ALA A 295 -16.39 20.41 -25.52
N VAL A 296 -17.42 19.60 -25.26
CA VAL A 296 -18.24 19.64 -24.05
C VAL A 296 -17.47 18.96 -22.91
N VAL A 297 -17.07 19.74 -21.91
CA VAL A 297 -16.48 19.24 -20.66
C VAL A 297 -17.60 18.84 -19.71
N VAL A 298 -17.71 17.55 -19.41
CA VAL A 298 -18.58 17.06 -18.34
C VAL A 298 -17.80 17.10 -17.03
N GLN A 299 -18.21 17.94 -16.08
CA GLN A 299 -17.65 17.94 -14.73
C GLN A 299 -18.29 16.82 -13.89
N PRO A 300 -17.52 16.06 -13.09
CA PRO A 300 -18.08 15.11 -12.14
C PRO A 300 -18.75 15.84 -10.97
N LEU A 301 -19.87 15.30 -10.50
CA LEU A 301 -20.63 15.80 -9.35
C LEU A 301 -19.82 15.60 -8.06
N ASP A 302 -19.49 16.69 -7.39
CA ASP A 302 -18.84 16.73 -6.08
C ASP A 302 -19.86 16.45 -4.95
N PHE A 303 -19.66 15.36 -4.21
CA PHE A 303 -20.46 14.97 -3.05
C PHE A 303 -19.70 15.13 -1.72
N SER A 304 -18.63 15.93 -1.68
CA SER A 304 -17.78 16.12 -0.48
C SER A 304 -18.47 16.86 0.69
N GLY A 305 -19.78 17.15 0.59
CA GLY A 305 -20.53 17.93 1.57
C GLY A 305 -21.60 17.19 2.38
N VAL A 306 -21.88 15.90 2.15
CA VAL A 306 -22.97 15.21 2.86
C VAL A 306 -22.44 14.42 4.06
N ARG A 307 -22.34 15.07 5.22
CA ARG A 307 -22.23 14.37 6.51
C ARG A 307 -23.61 14.00 7.03
N ALA A 308 -23.82 12.73 7.32
CA ALA A 308 -24.99 12.28 8.09
C ALA A 308 -24.96 12.90 9.51
N PRO A 309 -26.10 13.28 10.09
CA PRO A 309 -26.15 13.75 11.47
C PRO A 309 -25.76 12.62 12.41
N VAL A 310 -24.69 12.85 13.18
CA VAL A 310 -24.29 11.99 14.30
C VAL A 310 -25.40 12.05 15.34
N VAL A 311 -26.06 10.91 15.58
CA VAL A 311 -26.91 10.72 16.75
C VAL A 311 -25.98 10.47 17.93
N GLU A 312 -25.70 11.51 18.73
CA GLU A 312 -25.05 11.34 20.03
C GLU A 312 -25.96 10.49 20.93
N GLN A 313 -25.55 9.26 21.21
CA GLN A 313 -26.09 8.51 22.34
C GLN A 313 -25.45 9.06 23.63
N PRO A 314 -26.22 9.33 24.70
CA PRO A 314 -25.64 9.74 25.97
C PRO A 314 -24.83 8.58 26.54
N ALA A 315 -23.58 8.85 26.91
CA ALA A 315 -22.67 7.87 27.50
C ALA A 315 -23.29 7.22 28.75
N PRO A 316 -23.08 5.91 28.97
CA PRO A 316 -23.48 5.26 30.21
C PRO A 316 -22.70 5.88 31.37
N VAL A 317 -23.42 6.36 32.40
CA VAL A 317 -22.82 6.86 33.63
C VAL A 317 -21.86 5.80 34.19
N SER A 318 -20.60 6.18 34.36
CA SER A 318 -19.55 5.26 34.77
C SER A 318 -19.77 4.81 36.21
N VAL A 319 -19.38 3.55 36.50
CA VAL A 319 -19.37 2.96 37.84
C VAL A 319 -18.65 3.87 38.87
N TRP A 320 -17.73 4.72 38.40
CA TRP A 320 -17.01 5.71 39.21
C TRP A 320 -17.89 6.81 39.81
N GLU A 321 -19.03 7.19 39.20
CA GLU A 321 -19.96 8.15 39.81
C GLU A 321 -20.72 7.55 41.01
N GLN A 322 -21.01 6.25 40.98
CA GLN A 322 -21.62 5.54 42.11
C GLN A 322 -20.63 5.36 43.27
N VAL A 323 -19.37 5.03 42.97
CA VAL A 323 -18.30 4.90 43.98
C VAL A 323 -18.00 6.26 44.62
N ARG A 324 -17.94 7.33 43.82
CA ARG A 324 -17.76 8.70 44.30
C ARG A 324 -18.87 9.11 45.28
N GLY A 325 -20.12 8.74 45.00
CA GLY A 325 -21.25 8.96 45.92
C GLY A 325 -21.10 8.28 47.28
N MET A 326 -20.59 7.04 47.30
CA MET A 326 -20.36 6.28 48.54
C MET A 326 -19.20 6.83 49.37
N VAL A 327 -18.12 7.29 48.72
CA VAL A 327 -16.97 7.91 49.42
C VAL A 327 -17.39 9.23 50.09
N TYR A 328 -18.19 10.08 49.44
CA TYR A 328 -18.71 11.30 50.06
C TYR A 328 -19.67 11.03 51.20
N LEU A 329 -20.48 9.97 51.10
CA LEU A 329 -21.37 9.55 52.19
C LEU A 329 -20.56 9.07 53.41
N GLY A 330 -19.50 8.27 53.19
CA GLY A 330 -18.58 7.83 54.24
C GLY A 330 -17.82 8.99 54.89
N ALA A 331 -17.31 9.92 54.10
CA ALA A 331 -16.65 11.13 54.60
C ALA A 331 -17.63 12.04 55.38
N GLY A 332 -18.87 12.17 54.91
CA GLY A 332 -19.94 12.91 55.59
C GLY A 332 -20.26 12.34 56.97
N ILE A 333 -20.33 11.01 57.08
CA ILE A 333 -20.56 10.31 58.36
C ILE A 333 -19.37 10.50 59.30
N ALA A 334 -18.13 10.40 58.81
CA ALA A 334 -16.94 10.64 59.61
C ALA A 334 -16.86 12.09 60.16
N VAL A 335 -17.23 13.08 59.34
CA VAL A 335 -17.33 14.48 59.77
C VAL A 335 -18.44 14.66 60.81
N LEU A 336 -19.60 14.04 60.61
CA LEU A 336 -20.72 14.11 61.56
C LEU A 336 -20.31 13.55 62.93
N ILE A 337 -19.60 12.42 62.94
CA ILE A 337 -19.08 11.79 64.15
C ILE A 337 -18.03 12.69 64.84
N ALA A 338 -17.13 13.30 64.08
CA ALA A 338 -16.15 14.25 64.63
C ALA A 338 -16.82 15.48 65.26
N VAL A 339 -17.88 16.01 64.64
CA VAL A 339 -18.68 17.13 65.17
C VAL A 339 -19.40 16.73 66.47
N ILE A 340 -19.95 15.52 66.54
CA ILE A 340 -20.59 15.01 67.76
C ILE A 340 -19.56 14.87 68.89
N ILE A 341 -18.39 14.30 68.62
CA ILE A 341 -17.30 14.19 69.60
C ILE A 341 -16.85 15.58 70.08
N PHE A 342 -16.70 16.54 69.17
CA PHE A 342 -16.33 17.92 69.52
C PHE A 342 -17.39 18.62 70.38
N MET A 343 -18.68 18.44 70.06
CA MET A 343 -19.79 18.96 70.85
C MET A 343 -19.81 18.36 72.25
N LEU A 344 -19.58 17.04 72.38
CA LEU A 344 -19.47 16.38 73.68
C LEU A 344 -18.28 16.91 74.48
N ALA A 345 -17.12 17.13 73.84
CA ALA A 345 -15.96 17.72 74.48
C ALA A 345 -16.20 19.17 74.97
N LEU A 346 -16.94 19.99 74.20
CA LEU A 346 -17.32 21.34 74.61
C LEU A 346 -18.30 21.35 75.78
N ILE A 347 -19.24 20.40 75.83
CA ILE A 347 -20.17 20.24 76.96
C ILE A 347 -19.42 19.87 78.24
N VAL A 348 -18.39 19.03 78.12
CA VAL A 348 -17.50 18.65 79.24
C VAL A 348 -16.63 19.83 79.68
N SER A 349 -16.05 20.59 78.75
CA SER A 349 -15.21 21.77 79.08
C SER A 349 -15.97 22.95 79.68
N ARG A 350 -17.27 23.10 79.43
CA ARG A 350 -18.07 24.21 79.99
C ARG A 350 -18.44 24.04 81.48
N LYS A 351 -18.10 22.90 82.08
CA LYS A 351 -18.39 22.55 83.48
C LYS A 351 -17.17 22.59 84.41
N ASN A 352 -15.97 22.84 83.87
CA ASN A 352 -14.76 23.19 84.62
C ASN A 352 -14.50 24.69 84.57
#